data_AF-A0A329SA88-F1
#
_entry.id   AF-A0A329SA88-F1
#
_cell.length_a   1.000
_cell.length_b   1.000
_cell.length_c   1.000
_cell.angle_alpha   90.00
_cell.angle_beta   90.00
_cell.angle_gamma   90.00
#
_symmetry.space_group_name_H-M   'P 1'
#
loop_
_entity.id
_entity.type
_entity.pdbx_description
1 polymer ?
#
loop_
_entity_poly.entity_id
_entity_poly.type
_entity_poly.pdbx_seq_one_letter_code
_entity_poly.pdbx_strand_id
1 'polypeptide(L)'
;MKNSKADRIEAKRLQHAADEHELDLFLNVPQQYVDALVSTDPNTRFTAENSPLKTSEFNVIDLPRGSADTGALLPGLVILKGFLTSQEQQELVNDSRRMGLEEGGFYKPTYASGAKCRLHQMCLGRHWNVNSEKYEDRRSNHDNAPAPTLPESWKVYAQRSLDAAKKIDPQVMGTCKKMTPDVCVVNFYKKAGRNGMHIDKDESDEAMSMGSPVISFSIGCAAEFAYIDHYPESHEAVPIVRLESGDALVFGGPARKVVHALTRVYNGTQPSWLRMRSGRLNLTFREYKPSEIES
;
A
#
# COMPACT_ATOMS: atom_id res chain seq x y z
N MET A 1 37.72 -5.06 0.76
CA MET A 1 37.52 -6.50 0.46
C MET A 1 36.23 -6.66 -0.34
N LYS A 2 36.29 -7.23 -1.56
CA LYS A 2 35.09 -7.45 -2.39
C LYS A 2 34.36 -8.70 -1.88
N ASN A 3 33.11 -8.55 -1.43
CA ASN A 3 32.25 -9.68 -1.02
C ASN A 3 32.21 -10.72 -2.13
N SER A 4 32.53 -11.97 -1.79
CA SER A 4 32.60 -13.08 -2.73
C SER A 4 31.22 -13.41 -3.30
N LYS A 5 31.18 -14.12 -4.43
CA LYS A 5 29.91 -14.59 -5.04
C LYS A 5 29.12 -15.47 -4.06
N ALA A 6 29.81 -16.23 -3.21
CA ALA A 6 29.21 -17.06 -2.16
C ALA A 6 28.55 -16.20 -1.06
N ASP A 7 29.21 -15.16 -0.58
CA ASP A 7 28.66 -14.24 0.44
C ASP A 7 27.39 -13.55 -0.04
N ARG A 8 27.33 -13.19 -1.33
CA ARG A 8 26.14 -12.60 -1.96
C ARG A 8 24.99 -13.60 -2.09
N ILE A 9 25.28 -14.88 -2.33
CA ILE A 9 24.26 -15.93 -2.43
C ILE A 9 23.71 -16.23 -1.04
N GLU A 10 24.57 -16.32 -0.02
CA GLU A 10 24.16 -16.56 1.35
C GLU A 10 23.36 -15.39 1.92
N ALA A 11 23.80 -14.15 1.69
CA ALA A 11 23.03 -12.96 2.07
C ALA A 11 21.64 -12.93 1.38
N LYS A 12 21.54 -13.35 0.11
CA LYS A 12 20.25 -13.47 -0.58
C LYS A 12 19.36 -14.55 0.02
N ARG A 13 19.92 -15.69 0.44
CA ARG A 13 19.17 -16.78 1.09
C ARG A 13 18.66 -16.37 2.47
N LEU A 14 19.49 -15.73 3.28
CA LEU A 14 19.11 -15.21 4.59
C LEU A 14 18.03 -14.12 4.47
N GLN A 15 18.18 -13.20 3.52
CA GLN A 15 17.16 -12.19 3.23
C GLN A 15 15.84 -12.83 2.76
N HIS A 16 15.90 -13.87 1.95
CA HIS A 16 14.72 -14.60 1.49
C HIS A 16 14.01 -15.33 2.63
N ALA A 17 14.74 -16.04 3.49
CA ALA A 17 14.17 -16.75 4.65
C ALA A 17 13.54 -15.77 5.66
N ALA A 18 14.21 -14.65 5.94
CA ALA A 18 13.64 -13.57 6.73
C ALA A 18 12.39 -12.97 6.05
N ASP A 19 12.36 -12.94 4.72
CA ASP A 19 11.20 -12.44 4.00
C ASP A 19 9.98 -13.37 4.08
N GLU A 20 10.14 -14.68 3.94
CA GLU A 20 9.01 -15.61 4.09
C GLU A 20 8.51 -15.69 5.54
N HIS A 21 9.42 -15.70 6.52
CA HIS A 21 9.05 -15.71 7.95
C HIS A 21 8.27 -14.46 8.38
N GLU A 22 8.59 -13.30 7.85
CA GLU A 22 7.87 -12.06 8.19
C GLU A 22 6.50 -11.95 7.50
N LEU A 23 6.30 -12.60 6.34
CA LEU A 23 4.95 -12.75 5.78
C LEU A 23 4.12 -13.68 6.67
N ASP A 24 4.68 -14.84 7.03
CA ASP A 24 4.08 -15.77 7.98
C ASP A 24 3.68 -15.06 9.28
N LEU A 25 4.52 -14.15 9.80
CA LEU A 25 4.20 -13.36 10.99
C LEU A 25 3.19 -12.22 10.77
N PHE A 26 3.09 -11.67 9.57
CA PHE A 26 2.01 -10.74 9.23
C PHE A 26 0.67 -11.48 9.18
N LEU A 27 0.66 -12.67 8.58
CA LEU A 27 -0.52 -13.50 8.45
C LEU A 27 -0.92 -14.10 9.81
N ASN A 28 0.05 -14.65 10.55
CA ASN A 28 -0.09 -15.34 11.81
C ASN A 28 0.48 -14.48 12.95
N VAL A 29 -0.39 -13.71 13.62
CA VAL A 29 -0.01 -13.12 14.93
C VAL A 29 -0.33 -14.19 15.98
N PRO A 30 0.64 -14.65 16.79
CA PRO A 30 0.33 -15.53 17.91
C PRO A 30 -0.69 -14.84 18.82
N GLN A 31 -1.76 -15.56 19.19
CA GLN A 31 -2.82 -15.08 20.09
C GLN A 31 -2.25 -14.42 21.37
N GLN A 32 -1.07 -14.85 21.83
CA GLN A 32 -0.39 -14.31 23.01
C GLN A 32 0.00 -12.81 22.92
N TYR A 33 0.21 -12.24 21.73
CA TYR A 33 0.44 -10.79 21.58
C TYR A 33 -0.85 -9.97 21.70
N VAL A 34 -2.00 -10.61 21.50
CA VAL A 34 -3.33 -9.99 21.70
C VAL A 34 -3.60 -9.80 23.19
N ASP A 35 -3.23 -10.78 24.02
CA ASP A 35 -3.49 -10.73 25.46
C ASP A 35 -2.60 -9.71 26.19
N ALA A 36 -1.36 -9.51 25.74
CA ALA A 36 -0.43 -8.54 26.30
C ALA A 36 -0.83 -7.06 26.03
N LEU A 37 -1.65 -6.81 25.00
CA LEU A 37 -2.17 -5.46 24.69
C LEU A 37 -3.54 -5.19 25.33
N VAL A 38 -4.23 -6.22 25.84
CA VAL A 38 -5.57 -6.13 26.44
C VAL A 38 -5.52 -6.16 27.97
N SER A 39 -4.43 -6.64 28.57
CA SER A 39 -4.25 -6.63 30.03
C SER A 39 -3.73 -5.26 30.53
N THR A 40 -4.63 -4.28 30.64
CA THR A 40 -4.48 -3.20 31.63
C THR A 40 -5.55 -3.38 32.69
N ASP A 41 -5.19 -4.05 33.79
CA ASP A 41 -5.98 -4.09 35.01
C ASP A 41 -6.15 -2.65 35.55
N PRO A 42 -7.39 -2.13 35.69
CA PRO A 42 -7.62 -0.76 36.16
C PRO A 42 -7.15 -0.48 37.60
N ASN A 43 -6.74 -1.50 38.37
CA ASN A 43 -6.48 -1.36 39.81
C ASN A 43 -5.02 -1.52 40.24
N THR A 44 -4.05 -1.56 39.33
CA THR A 44 -2.64 -1.63 39.74
C THR A 44 -2.06 -0.23 39.98
N ARG A 45 -2.09 0.23 41.25
CA ARG A 45 -1.32 1.39 41.71
C ARG A 45 0.18 1.11 41.52
N PHE A 46 0.81 1.73 40.51
CA PHE A 46 2.26 1.83 40.45
C PHE A 46 2.72 2.95 41.38
N THR A 47 3.33 2.57 42.50
CA THR A 47 4.12 3.50 43.32
C THR A 47 5.39 3.86 42.56
N ALA A 48 5.63 5.15 42.41
CA ALA A 48 6.79 5.72 41.76
C ALA A 48 8.06 5.40 42.56
N GLU A 49 9.04 4.77 41.91
CA GLU A 49 10.45 4.90 42.28
C GLU A 49 11.17 5.65 41.16
N ASN A 50 11.56 6.88 41.48
CA ASN A 50 12.37 7.76 40.65
C ASN A 50 13.75 7.13 40.45
N SER A 51 14.01 6.63 39.25
CA SER A 51 15.37 6.45 38.75
C SER A 51 15.48 7.25 37.46
N PRO A 52 16.43 8.21 37.35
CA PRO A 52 16.54 9.04 36.15
C PRO A 52 16.97 8.14 35.00
N LEU A 53 16.02 7.78 34.14
CA LEU A 53 16.30 7.20 32.85
C LEU A 53 17.23 8.18 32.12
N LYS A 54 18.49 7.77 31.98
CA LYS A 54 19.45 8.43 31.11
C LYS A 54 18.78 8.59 29.76
N THR A 55 18.53 9.85 29.39
CA THR A 55 18.18 10.28 28.04
C THR A 55 19.30 9.83 27.11
N SER A 56 19.20 8.60 26.59
CA SER A 56 19.95 8.23 25.40
C SER A 56 19.40 9.08 24.27
N GLU A 57 20.26 9.92 23.71
CA GLU A 57 20.00 10.74 22.53
C GLU A 57 19.28 9.91 21.46
N PHE A 58 17.96 10.08 21.36
CA PHE A 58 17.24 9.70 20.15
C PHE A 58 17.78 10.61 19.06
N ASN A 59 18.70 10.08 18.26
CA ASN A 59 19.21 10.74 17.06
C ASN A 59 18.02 11.37 16.30
N VAL A 60 18.14 12.66 16.01
CA VAL A 60 17.19 13.51 15.25
C VAL A 60 17.10 13.07 13.77
N ILE A 61 17.40 11.81 13.47
CA ILE A 61 17.62 11.30 12.12
C ILE A 61 16.53 10.28 11.86
N ASP A 62 15.37 10.76 11.37
CA ASP A 62 14.52 10.14 10.34
C ASP A 62 13.04 10.53 10.43
N LEU A 63 12.73 11.83 10.59
CA LEU A 63 11.35 12.29 10.54
C LEU A 63 10.77 12.16 9.12
N PRO A 64 9.56 11.62 8.96
CA PRO A 64 8.88 11.57 7.67
C PRO A 64 8.71 12.96 7.04
N ARG A 65 9.26 13.14 5.83
CA ARG A 65 9.19 14.39 5.05
C ARG A 65 7.99 14.40 4.09
N GLY A 66 7.65 15.59 3.58
CA GLY A 66 6.57 15.76 2.59
C GLY A 66 5.18 15.89 3.21
N SER A 67 5.06 16.42 4.44
CA SER A 67 3.75 16.65 5.05
C SER A 67 2.89 17.55 4.16
N ALA A 68 1.63 17.18 3.99
CA ALA A 68 0.62 17.94 3.28
C ALA A 68 -0.72 17.79 4.00
N ASP A 69 -1.57 18.81 3.90
CA ASP A 69 -2.97 18.74 4.29
C ASP A 69 -3.80 18.09 3.19
N THR A 70 -5.06 17.79 3.48
CA THR A 70 -6.04 17.35 2.48
C THR A 70 -6.16 18.39 1.36
N GLY A 71 -6.02 17.98 0.11
CA GLY A 71 -6.07 18.89 -1.03
C GLY A 71 -5.56 18.29 -2.34
N ALA A 72 -5.59 19.10 -3.40
CA ALA A 72 -5.01 18.74 -4.69
C ALA A 72 -3.48 18.92 -4.66
N LEU A 73 -2.75 17.91 -5.10
CA LEU A 73 -1.29 17.93 -5.27
C LEU A 73 -0.88 18.29 -6.70
N LEU A 74 -1.68 17.84 -7.67
CA LEU A 74 -1.67 18.21 -9.10
C LEU A 74 -3.14 18.23 -9.58
N PRO A 75 -3.46 18.84 -10.74
CA PRO A 75 -4.75 18.66 -11.37
C PRO A 75 -5.08 17.17 -11.52
N GLY A 76 -6.20 16.73 -10.96
CA GLY A 76 -6.63 15.33 -10.96
C GLY A 76 -5.91 14.40 -9.98
N LEU A 77 -5.03 14.90 -9.10
CA LEU A 77 -4.35 14.13 -8.03
C LEU A 77 -4.67 14.77 -6.67
N VAL A 78 -5.41 14.07 -5.83
CA VAL A 78 -5.89 14.55 -4.52
C VAL A 78 -5.42 13.64 -3.41
N ILE A 79 -4.95 14.23 -2.31
CA ILE A 79 -4.69 13.54 -1.05
C ILE A 79 -5.80 13.86 -0.03
N LEU A 80 -6.27 12.84 0.68
CA LEU A 80 -7.23 12.92 1.78
C LEU A 80 -6.55 12.40 3.04
N LYS A 81 -6.13 13.32 3.91
CA LYS A 81 -5.39 12.99 5.14
C LYS A 81 -6.32 12.40 6.20
N GLY A 82 -5.92 11.26 6.78
CA GLY A 82 -6.67 10.59 7.85
C GLY A 82 -8.11 10.23 7.46
N PHE A 83 -8.33 9.94 6.17
CA PHE A 83 -9.67 9.68 5.62
C PHE A 83 -10.36 8.46 6.24
N LEU A 84 -9.62 7.37 6.40
CA LEU A 84 -10.12 6.14 7.01
C LEU A 84 -10.10 6.27 8.54
N THR A 85 -11.22 5.97 9.17
CA THR A 85 -11.33 5.87 10.63
C THR A 85 -10.46 4.73 11.17
N SER A 86 -10.17 4.75 12.47
CA SER A 86 -9.39 3.67 13.11
C SER A 86 -10.05 2.30 12.96
N GLN A 87 -11.39 2.25 13.04
CA GLN A 87 -12.15 1.03 12.84
C GLN A 87 -12.02 0.51 11.41
N GLU A 88 -12.23 1.35 10.39
CA GLU A 88 -12.11 0.95 8.97
C GLU A 88 -10.69 0.48 8.63
N GLN A 89 -9.67 1.14 9.18
CA GLN A 89 -8.28 0.69 9.02
C GLN A 89 -8.06 -0.71 9.61
N GLN A 90 -8.60 -0.97 10.81
CA GLN A 90 -8.48 -2.29 11.45
C GLN A 90 -9.26 -3.37 10.70
N GLU A 91 -10.45 -3.04 10.18
CA GLU A 91 -11.26 -3.94 9.34
C GLU A 91 -10.51 -4.34 8.07
N LEU A 92 -9.98 -3.36 7.32
CA LEU A 92 -9.18 -3.61 6.11
C LEU A 92 -7.95 -4.48 6.39
N VAL A 93 -7.27 -4.27 7.53
CA VAL A 93 -6.14 -5.12 7.94
C VAL A 93 -6.59 -6.54 8.25
N ASN A 94 -7.66 -6.71 9.02
CA ASN A 94 -8.16 -8.04 9.40
C ASN A 94 -8.62 -8.83 8.17
N ASP A 95 -9.38 -8.20 7.28
CA ASP A 95 -9.82 -8.79 6.02
C ASP A 95 -8.65 -9.17 5.13
N SER A 96 -7.67 -8.27 4.97
CA SER A 96 -6.47 -8.53 4.17
C SER A 96 -5.68 -9.73 4.70
N ARG A 97 -5.59 -9.89 6.03
CA ARG A 97 -4.90 -11.02 6.65
C ARG A 97 -5.65 -12.32 6.45
N ARG A 98 -6.98 -12.31 6.66
CA ARG A 98 -7.83 -13.49 6.46
C ARG A 98 -7.75 -13.98 5.02
N MET A 99 -8.01 -13.11 4.05
CA MET A 99 -7.91 -13.46 2.62
C MET A 99 -6.47 -13.80 2.21
N GLY A 100 -5.49 -13.14 2.84
CA GLY A 100 -4.08 -13.38 2.61
C GLY A 100 -3.59 -14.80 2.94
N LEU A 101 -4.31 -15.51 3.82
CA LEU A 101 -4.06 -16.91 4.21
C LEU A 101 -4.78 -17.94 3.32
N GLU A 102 -5.75 -17.50 2.51
CA GLU A 102 -6.56 -18.36 1.65
C GLU A 102 -5.88 -18.57 0.27
N GLU A 103 -6.48 -19.44 -0.56
CA GLU A 103 -6.04 -19.61 -1.96
C GLU A 103 -6.14 -18.27 -2.71
N GLY A 104 -5.11 -17.92 -3.48
CA GLY A 104 -5.03 -16.62 -4.14
C GLY A 104 -4.60 -15.46 -3.22
N GLY A 105 -4.28 -15.76 -1.95
CA GLY A 105 -3.78 -14.82 -0.95
C GLY A 105 -2.38 -14.25 -1.24
N PHE A 106 -1.70 -13.76 -0.20
CA PHE A 106 -0.42 -13.08 -0.38
C PHE A 106 0.66 -13.99 -0.96
N TYR A 107 1.39 -13.47 -1.93
CA TYR A 107 2.58 -14.10 -2.50
C TYR A 107 3.66 -13.05 -2.70
N LYS A 108 4.87 -13.48 -3.06
CA LYS A 108 5.96 -12.59 -3.43
C LYS A 108 6.12 -12.55 -4.95
N PRO A 109 5.70 -11.47 -5.63
CA PRO A 109 5.84 -11.37 -7.08
C PRO A 109 7.30 -11.51 -7.51
N THR A 110 7.49 -12.20 -8.62
CA THR A 110 8.80 -12.41 -9.24
C THR A 110 8.72 -11.91 -10.67
N TYR A 111 9.57 -10.94 -11.01
CA TYR A 111 9.69 -10.43 -12.37
C TYR A 111 10.21 -11.52 -13.32
N ALA A 112 9.99 -11.34 -14.63
CA ALA A 112 10.48 -12.26 -15.66
C ALA A 112 12.01 -12.48 -15.60
N SER A 113 12.77 -11.51 -15.09
CA SER A 113 14.21 -11.61 -14.85
C SER A 113 14.60 -12.56 -13.70
N GLY A 114 13.62 -13.08 -12.95
CA GLY A 114 13.82 -13.85 -11.72
C GLY A 114 14.06 -13.00 -10.47
N ALA A 115 14.08 -11.66 -10.60
CA ALA A 115 14.17 -10.77 -9.45
C ALA A 115 12.86 -10.77 -8.66
N LYS A 116 12.93 -10.93 -7.33
CA LYS A 116 11.75 -10.85 -6.46
C LYS A 116 11.45 -9.40 -6.09
N CYS A 117 10.18 -9.04 -6.08
CA CYS A 117 9.71 -7.75 -5.56
C CYS A 117 10.03 -7.61 -4.06
N ARG A 118 10.19 -6.37 -3.60
CA ARG A 118 10.45 -6.03 -2.17
C ARG A 118 9.16 -5.84 -1.36
N LEU A 119 8.09 -6.49 -1.79
CA LEU A 119 6.75 -6.45 -1.22
C LEU A 119 6.10 -7.82 -1.36
N HIS A 120 5.05 -8.05 -0.58
CA HIS A 120 4.10 -9.13 -0.83
C HIS A 120 2.84 -8.53 -1.44
N GLN A 121 2.24 -9.25 -2.37
CA GLN A 121 1.08 -8.79 -3.12
C GLN A 121 -0.05 -9.81 -3.02
N MET A 122 -1.27 -9.33 -3.03
CA MET A 122 -2.50 -10.08 -3.27
C MET A 122 -3.37 -9.22 -4.18
N CYS A 123 -4.05 -9.83 -5.14
CA CYS A 123 -4.93 -9.12 -6.06
C CYS A 123 -6.36 -9.63 -5.87
N LEU A 124 -7.33 -8.73 -5.81
CA LEU A 124 -8.75 -9.04 -5.66
C LEU A 124 -9.52 -8.59 -6.91
N GLY A 125 -10.52 -9.36 -7.29
CA GLY A 125 -11.33 -9.17 -8.49
C GLY A 125 -10.64 -9.67 -9.75
N ARG A 126 -9.46 -9.11 -10.08
CA ARG A 126 -8.59 -9.57 -11.16
C ARG A 126 -7.14 -9.65 -10.68
N HIS A 127 -6.40 -10.62 -11.19
CA HIS A 127 -4.98 -10.78 -10.92
C HIS A 127 -4.13 -9.95 -11.88
N TRP A 128 -3.28 -9.08 -11.35
CA TRP A 128 -2.26 -8.38 -12.14
C TRP A 128 -1.01 -9.25 -12.32
N ASN A 129 -0.75 -9.68 -13.54
CA ASN A 129 0.40 -10.49 -13.87
C ASN A 129 1.61 -9.62 -14.22
N VAL A 130 2.54 -9.48 -13.27
CA VAL A 130 3.79 -8.71 -13.41
C VAL A 130 4.67 -9.11 -14.61
N ASN A 131 4.52 -10.33 -15.16
CA ASN A 131 5.34 -10.78 -16.30
C ASN A 131 4.73 -10.40 -17.64
N SER A 132 3.40 -10.44 -17.75
CA SER A 132 2.68 -10.08 -18.97
C SER A 132 2.20 -8.64 -18.99
N GLU A 133 2.25 -7.94 -17.86
CA GLU A 133 1.66 -6.60 -17.64
C GLU A 133 0.16 -6.59 -18.00
N LYS A 134 -0.57 -7.64 -17.60
CA LYS A 134 -1.99 -7.82 -17.91
C LYS A 134 -2.81 -8.28 -16.71
N TYR A 135 -4.09 -7.92 -16.72
CA TYR A 135 -5.07 -8.49 -15.81
C TYR A 135 -5.63 -9.81 -16.32
N GLU A 136 -5.74 -10.77 -15.41
CA GLU A 136 -6.18 -12.14 -15.67
C GLU A 136 -7.12 -12.60 -14.55
N ASP A 137 -7.98 -13.58 -14.80
CA ASP A 137 -8.87 -14.13 -13.75
C ASP A 137 -8.13 -15.08 -12.79
N ARG A 138 -6.90 -15.47 -13.16
CA ARG A 138 -6.08 -16.42 -12.40
C ARG A 138 -4.63 -15.96 -12.34
N ARG A 139 -3.92 -16.37 -11.29
CA ARG A 139 -2.50 -16.10 -11.07
C ARG A 139 -1.59 -17.04 -11.87
N SER A 140 -1.68 -16.95 -13.20
CA SER A 140 -0.99 -17.86 -14.13
C SER A 140 0.54 -17.85 -13.99
N ASN A 141 1.11 -16.75 -13.49
CA ASN A 141 2.55 -16.57 -13.30
C ASN A 141 3.10 -17.10 -11.95
N HIS A 142 2.29 -17.76 -11.12
CA HIS A 142 2.75 -18.33 -9.85
C HIS A 142 2.18 -19.71 -9.55
N ASP A 143 0.90 -19.79 -9.19
CA ASP A 143 0.23 -21.01 -8.71
C ASP A 143 -1.10 -21.29 -9.41
N ASN A 144 -1.48 -20.44 -10.37
CA ASN A 144 -2.73 -20.51 -11.10
C ASN A 144 -3.97 -20.42 -10.21
N ALA A 145 -3.88 -19.89 -8.98
CA ALA A 145 -5.04 -19.65 -8.12
C ALA A 145 -6.01 -18.65 -8.76
N PRO A 146 -7.34 -18.79 -8.59
CA PRO A 146 -8.28 -17.75 -9.02
C PRO A 146 -8.07 -16.45 -8.21
N ALA A 147 -8.30 -15.30 -8.83
CA ALA A 147 -8.31 -14.03 -8.10
C ALA A 147 -9.49 -14.02 -7.11
N PRO A 148 -9.26 -13.83 -5.79
CA PRO A 148 -10.35 -13.74 -4.82
C PRO A 148 -11.27 -12.56 -5.11
N THR A 149 -12.54 -12.65 -4.73
CA THR A 149 -13.51 -11.57 -4.98
C THR A 149 -13.16 -10.30 -4.21
N LEU A 150 -13.30 -9.14 -4.85
CA LEU A 150 -13.19 -7.83 -4.21
C LEU A 150 -14.42 -7.57 -3.30
N PRO A 151 -14.25 -7.42 -1.97
CA PRO A 151 -15.38 -7.22 -1.06
C PRO A 151 -16.17 -5.94 -1.33
N GLU A 152 -17.50 -6.02 -1.26
CA GLU A 152 -18.39 -4.85 -1.45
C GLU A 152 -18.16 -3.75 -0.41
N SER A 153 -17.84 -4.11 0.83
CA SER A 153 -17.48 -3.14 1.89
C SER A 153 -16.27 -2.29 1.49
N TRP A 154 -15.29 -2.88 0.82
CA TRP A 154 -14.10 -2.16 0.37
C TRP A 154 -14.43 -1.20 -0.77
N LYS A 155 -15.32 -1.60 -1.70
CA LYS A 155 -15.83 -0.72 -2.76
C LYS A 155 -16.56 0.48 -2.19
N VAL A 156 -17.28 0.34 -1.07
CA VAL A 156 -17.93 1.45 -0.37
C VAL A 156 -16.91 2.47 0.15
N TYR A 157 -15.80 2.03 0.76
CA TYR A 157 -14.74 2.95 1.19
C TYR A 157 -14.09 3.65 0.01
N ALA A 158 -13.81 2.91 -1.07
CA ALA A 158 -13.27 3.47 -2.31
C ALA A 158 -14.21 4.56 -2.88
N GLN A 159 -15.51 4.26 -3.02
CA GLN A 159 -16.49 5.22 -3.51
C GLN A 159 -16.56 6.48 -2.64
N ARG A 160 -16.58 6.32 -1.31
CA ARG A 160 -16.58 7.46 -0.38
C ARG A 160 -15.34 8.34 -0.55
N SER A 161 -14.17 7.74 -0.77
CA SER A 161 -12.93 8.49 -0.98
C SER A 161 -12.92 9.22 -2.34
N LEU A 162 -13.48 8.59 -3.38
CA LEU A 162 -13.65 9.22 -4.68
C LEU A 162 -14.59 10.42 -4.61
N ASP A 163 -15.72 10.27 -3.92
CA ASP A 163 -16.70 11.34 -3.73
C ASP A 163 -16.09 12.52 -2.97
N ALA A 164 -15.25 12.25 -1.96
CA ALA A 164 -14.52 13.26 -1.23
C ALA A 164 -13.47 13.96 -2.11
N ALA A 165 -12.69 13.20 -2.89
CA ALA A 165 -11.69 13.76 -3.80
C ALA A 165 -12.32 14.61 -4.91
N LYS A 166 -13.45 14.16 -5.48
CA LYS A 166 -14.21 14.89 -6.50
C LYS A 166 -14.73 16.24 -6.02
N LYS A 167 -15.06 16.37 -4.72
CA LYS A 167 -15.44 17.67 -4.12
C LYS A 167 -14.28 18.65 -4.06
N ILE A 168 -13.04 18.15 -3.99
CA ILE A 168 -11.82 18.97 -3.93
C ILE A 168 -11.37 19.32 -5.35
N ASP A 169 -11.25 18.33 -6.22
CA ASP A 169 -10.91 18.53 -7.63
C ASP A 169 -11.76 17.60 -8.51
N PRO A 170 -12.78 18.12 -9.21
CA PRO A 170 -13.61 17.33 -10.11
C PRO A 170 -12.84 16.66 -11.24
N GLN A 171 -11.64 17.15 -11.59
CA GLN A 171 -10.82 16.59 -12.67
C GLN A 171 -10.33 15.18 -12.37
N VAL A 172 -10.37 14.70 -11.12
CA VAL A 172 -10.05 13.31 -10.76
C VAL A 172 -10.89 12.30 -11.56
N MET A 173 -12.09 12.69 -12.01
CA MET A 173 -12.98 11.82 -12.79
C MET A 173 -12.60 11.73 -14.28
N GLY A 174 -11.76 12.63 -14.80
CA GLY A 174 -11.56 12.75 -16.23
C GLY A 174 -12.89 12.95 -16.96
N THR A 175 -13.19 12.07 -17.93
CA THR A 175 -14.48 12.05 -18.64
C THR A 175 -15.46 11.01 -18.10
N CYS A 176 -15.11 10.28 -17.05
CA CYS A 176 -15.94 9.24 -16.45
C CYS A 176 -17.14 9.84 -15.72
N LYS A 177 -18.34 9.28 -15.93
CA LYS A 177 -19.54 9.66 -15.16
C LYS A 177 -19.60 8.90 -13.84
N LYS A 178 -19.11 7.66 -13.84
CA LYS A 178 -19.00 6.76 -12.69
C LYS A 178 -17.68 6.00 -12.78
N MET A 179 -17.16 5.58 -11.63
CA MET A 179 -16.09 4.56 -11.56
C MET A 179 -16.48 3.58 -10.46
N THR A 180 -16.53 2.29 -10.79
CA THR A 180 -16.76 1.22 -9.80
C THR A 180 -15.57 0.26 -9.84
N PRO A 181 -14.76 0.16 -8.78
CA PRO A 181 -13.58 -0.67 -8.85
C PRO A 181 -13.95 -2.15 -8.93
N ASP A 182 -13.40 -2.83 -9.93
CA ASP A 182 -13.45 -4.29 -10.10
C ASP A 182 -12.09 -4.94 -9.83
N VAL A 183 -11.05 -4.14 -9.55
CA VAL A 183 -9.70 -4.58 -9.18
C VAL A 183 -9.26 -3.91 -7.89
N CYS A 184 -8.64 -4.67 -6.99
CA CYS A 184 -7.82 -4.13 -5.91
C CYS A 184 -6.48 -4.85 -5.81
N VAL A 185 -5.38 -4.12 -5.94
CA VAL A 185 -4.03 -4.63 -5.68
C VAL A 185 -3.62 -4.28 -4.27
N VAL A 186 -3.47 -5.30 -3.42
CA VAL A 186 -3.05 -5.18 -2.03
C VAL A 186 -1.56 -5.45 -1.93
N ASN A 187 -0.79 -4.45 -1.50
CA ASN A 187 0.65 -4.54 -1.33
C ASN A 187 1.02 -4.40 0.15
N PHE A 188 1.78 -5.36 0.68
CA PHE A 188 2.39 -5.28 2.01
C PHE A 188 3.90 -5.02 1.88
N TYR A 189 4.31 -3.84 2.34
CA TYR A 189 5.69 -3.37 2.36
C TYR A 189 6.29 -3.57 3.75
N LYS A 190 7.49 -4.14 3.79
CA LYS A 190 8.28 -4.28 5.01
C LYS A 190 9.17 -3.06 5.24
N LYS A 191 9.99 -3.13 6.28
CA LYS A 191 10.93 -2.11 6.77
C LYS A 191 11.84 -1.45 5.72
N ALA A 192 12.06 -2.08 4.57
CA ALA A 192 12.87 -1.56 3.46
C ALA A 192 12.14 -1.60 2.10
N GLY A 193 10.81 -1.70 2.14
CA GLY A 193 9.96 -1.76 0.96
C GLY A 193 10.12 -0.50 0.11
N ARG A 194 10.29 -0.70 -1.19
CA ARG A 194 10.31 0.36 -2.20
C ARG A 194 9.58 -0.15 -3.43
N ASN A 195 8.92 0.77 -4.13
CA ASN A 195 8.44 0.53 -5.49
C ASN A 195 9.02 1.64 -6.38
N GLY A 196 9.56 1.25 -7.53
CA GLY A 196 10.22 2.18 -8.46
C GLY A 196 9.24 3.15 -9.11
N MET A 197 9.75 4.11 -9.88
CA MET A 197 8.91 4.98 -10.69
C MET A 197 8.16 4.16 -11.74
N HIS A 198 6.84 4.27 -11.74
CA HIS A 198 5.95 3.57 -12.66
C HIS A 198 4.68 4.38 -12.91
N ILE A 199 3.93 3.95 -13.91
CA ILE A 199 2.56 4.39 -14.18
C ILE A 199 1.67 3.16 -14.07
N ASP A 200 0.53 3.31 -13.40
CA ASP A 200 -0.55 2.32 -13.46
C ASP A 200 -1.22 2.43 -14.84
N LYS A 201 -0.87 1.56 -15.79
CA LYS A 201 -1.26 1.72 -17.20
C LYS A 201 -1.87 0.47 -17.84
N ASP A 202 -2.15 -0.56 -17.04
CA ASP A 202 -2.48 -1.91 -17.54
C ASP A 202 -4.00 -2.19 -17.53
N GLU A 203 -4.80 -1.17 -17.26
CA GLU A 203 -6.26 -1.17 -17.45
C GLU A 203 -6.62 -1.03 -18.94
N SER A 204 -7.90 -1.16 -19.31
CA SER A 204 -8.33 -1.10 -20.71
C SER A 204 -8.04 0.26 -21.36
N ASP A 205 -7.90 0.28 -22.69
CA ASP A 205 -7.67 1.52 -23.44
C ASP A 205 -8.76 2.56 -23.16
N GLU A 206 -10.01 2.12 -22.98
CA GLU A 206 -11.11 2.98 -22.59
C GLU A 206 -10.91 3.58 -21.19
N ALA A 207 -10.59 2.76 -20.19
CA ALA A 207 -10.29 3.24 -18.83
C ALA A 207 -9.15 4.27 -18.85
N MET A 208 -8.10 4.00 -19.61
CA MET A 208 -6.93 4.87 -19.73
C MET A 208 -7.24 6.17 -20.47
N SER A 209 -8.02 6.10 -21.56
CA SER A 209 -8.38 7.28 -22.36
C SER A 209 -9.36 8.22 -21.65
N MET A 210 -10.27 7.67 -20.85
CA MET A 210 -11.21 8.46 -20.06
C MET A 210 -10.60 9.04 -18.78
N GLY A 211 -9.40 8.60 -18.41
CA GLY A 211 -8.77 9.00 -17.16
C GLY A 211 -9.42 8.35 -15.94
N SER A 212 -9.88 7.10 -16.04
CA SER A 212 -10.61 6.42 -14.97
C SER A 212 -9.83 6.40 -13.65
N PRO A 213 -10.37 6.93 -12.53
CA PRO A 213 -9.61 7.13 -11.31
C PRO A 213 -8.97 5.87 -10.72
N VAL A 214 -7.80 6.06 -10.12
CA VAL A 214 -7.14 5.12 -9.21
C VAL A 214 -7.26 5.65 -7.79
N ILE A 215 -7.58 4.78 -6.84
CA ILE A 215 -7.68 5.11 -5.41
C ILE A 215 -6.68 4.26 -4.65
N SER A 216 -5.91 4.86 -3.75
CA SER A 216 -4.88 4.19 -2.97
C SER A 216 -5.04 4.51 -1.49
N PHE A 217 -5.27 3.49 -0.66
CA PHE A 217 -5.28 3.62 0.80
C PHE A 217 -3.93 3.24 1.40
N SER A 218 -3.49 4.00 2.40
CA SER A 218 -2.28 3.71 3.17
C SER A 218 -2.63 3.37 4.61
N ILE A 219 -2.16 2.22 5.12
CA ILE A 219 -2.40 1.76 6.49
C ILE A 219 -1.08 1.26 7.10
N GLY A 220 -0.78 1.66 8.34
CA GLY A 220 0.44 1.31 9.06
C GLY A 220 1.54 2.36 8.99
N CYS A 221 2.78 1.92 8.78
CA CYS A 221 3.95 2.81 8.74
C CYS A 221 3.83 3.87 7.63
N ALA A 222 4.20 5.10 7.99
CA ALA A 222 4.27 6.22 7.07
C ALA A 222 5.29 5.96 5.94
N ALA A 223 5.08 6.58 4.79
CA ALA A 223 5.94 6.42 3.62
C ALA A 223 6.08 7.70 2.79
N GLU A 224 7.18 7.80 2.06
CA GLU A 224 7.39 8.81 1.01
C GLU A 224 6.79 8.31 -0.31
N PHE A 225 5.84 9.07 -0.85
CA PHE A 225 5.28 8.87 -2.17
C PHE A 225 5.79 9.98 -3.09
N ALA A 226 6.63 9.62 -4.05
CA ALA A 226 7.14 10.53 -5.06
C ALA A 226 6.21 10.53 -6.26
N TYR A 227 5.94 11.71 -6.85
CA TYR A 227 5.01 11.86 -7.96
C TYR A 227 5.41 13.00 -8.90
N ILE A 228 5.18 12.81 -10.20
CA ILE A 228 5.47 13.78 -11.25
C ILE A 228 4.65 13.46 -12.51
N ASP A 229 4.35 14.45 -13.35
CA ASP A 229 3.50 14.31 -14.55
C ASP A 229 4.24 13.81 -15.80
N HIS A 230 5.55 13.53 -15.67
CA HIS A 230 6.40 12.99 -16.72
C HIS A 230 7.46 12.05 -16.14
N TYR A 231 8.13 11.25 -16.97
CA TYR A 231 9.25 10.44 -16.49
C TYR A 231 10.43 11.37 -16.19
N PRO A 232 10.99 11.34 -14.95
CA PRO A 232 11.98 12.31 -14.54
C PRO A 232 13.30 12.12 -15.30
N GLU A 233 13.95 13.24 -15.61
CA GLU A 233 15.31 13.22 -16.16
C GLU A 233 16.34 12.80 -15.11
N SER A 234 17.56 12.47 -15.55
CA SER A 234 18.64 12.13 -14.61
C SER A 234 18.91 13.30 -13.66
N HIS A 235 18.84 13.05 -12.35
CA HIS A 235 19.03 14.01 -11.27
C HIS A 235 17.92 15.05 -11.08
N GLU A 236 16.79 14.90 -11.77
CA GLU A 236 15.63 15.75 -11.50
C GLU A 236 15.09 15.52 -10.08
N ALA A 237 14.79 16.62 -9.38
CA ALA A 237 14.20 16.56 -8.05
C ALA A 237 12.70 16.29 -8.17
N VAL A 238 12.27 15.11 -7.71
CA VAL A 238 10.86 14.72 -7.78
C VAL A 238 10.10 15.14 -6.50
N PRO A 239 8.94 15.80 -6.62
CA PRO A 239 8.06 16.10 -5.48
C PRO A 239 7.70 14.85 -4.68
N ILE A 240 7.61 15.00 -3.35
CA ILE A 240 7.27 13.92 -2.42
C ILE A 240 6.15 14.39 -1.50
N VAL A 241 5.15 13.52 -1.31
CA VAL A 241 4.14 13.64 -0.27
C VAL A 241 4.28 12.49 0.74
N ARG A 242 4.03 12.79 2.01
CA ARG A 242 3.98 11.82 3.10
C ARG A 242 2.60 11.16 3.15
N LEU A 243 2.59 9.85 3.01
CA LEU A 243 1.42 9.02 3.28
C LEU A 243 1.54 8.43 4.68
N GLU A 244 0.49 8.60 5.49
CA GLU A 244 0.35 8.08 6.85
C GLU A 244 -0.81 7.08 6.93
N SER A 245 -0.91 6.41 8.07
CA SER A 245 -2.01 5.46 8.30
C SER A 245 -3.36 6.17 8.26
N GLY A 246 -4.24 5.69 7.38
CA GLY A 246 -5.57 6.23 7.16
C GLY A 246 -5.69 7.19 5.98
N ASP A 247 -4.58 7.58 5.37
CA ASP A 247 -4.62 8.46 4.19
C ASP A 247 -5.17 7.74 2.96
N ALA A 248 -5.89 8.48 2.13
CA ALA A 248 -6.27 8.08 0.79
C ALA A 248 -5.64 9.02 -0.25
N LEU A 249 -5.14 8.46 -1.34
CA LEU A 249 -4.70 9.19 -2.52
C LEU A 249 -5.61 8.80 -3.68
N VAL A 250 -6.13 9.79 -4.41
CA VAL A 250 -7.01 9.57 -5.57
C VAL A 250 -6.42 10.29 -6.76
N PHE A 251 -6.19 9.58 -7.86
CA PHE A 251 -5.68 10.18 -9.10
C PHE A 251 -6.36 9.65 -10.36
N GLY A 252 -6.74 10.58 -11.23
CA GLY A 252 -7.41 10.28 -12.48
C GLY A 252 -7.40 11.50 -13.39
N GLY A 253 -8.23 11.48 -14.44
CA GLY A 253 -8.25 12.51 -15.48
C GLY A 253 -6.83 12.89 -15.94
N PRO A 254 -6.42 14.16 -15.82
CA PRO A 254 -5.08 14.60 -16.23
C PRO A 254 -3.95 13.90 -15.45
N ALA A 255 -4.15 13.50 -14.19
CA ALA A 255 -3.17 12.76 -13.41
C ALA A 255 -3.28 11.23 -13.54
N ARG A 256 -4.13 10.70 -14.44
CA ARG A 256 -4.30 9.25 -14.58
C ARG A 256 -2.98 8.53 -14.92
N LYS A 257 -2.09 9.22 -15.62
CA LYS A 257 -0.77 8.74 -16.05
C LYS A 257 0.36 9.31 -15.18
N VAL A 258 0.08 9.77 -13.97
CA VAL A 258 1.10 10.29 -13.05
C VAL A 258 2.17 9.21 -12.82
N VAL A 259 3.43 9.59 -13.04
CA VAL A 259 4.58 8.75 -12.72
C VAL A 259 4.81 8.83 -11.23
N HIS A 260 4.84 7.70 -10.55
CA HIS A 260 4.93 7.67 -9.10
C HIS A 260 5.74 6.51 -8.55
N ALA A 261 6.24 6.68 -7.32
CA ALA A 261 7.06 5.71 -6.62
C ALA A 261 6.81 5.73 -5.11
N LEU A 262 7.01 4.58 -4.47
CA LEU A 262 7.14 4.50 -3.01
C LEU A 262 8.64 4.43 -2.68
N THR A 263 9.24 5.56 -2.31
CA THR A 263 10.71 5.67 -2.20
C THR A 263 11.23 5.21 -0.84
N ARG A 264 10.41 5.33 0.21
CA ARG A 264 10.79 4.99 1.59
C ARG A 264 9.59 4.65 2.46
N VAL A 265 9.76 3.69 3.38
CA VAL A 265 8.84 3.40 4.49
C VAL A 265 9.56 3.71 5.81
N TYR A 266 8.89 4.43 6.71
CA TYR A 266 9.42 4.87 8.00
C TYR A 266 8.97 3.94 9.12
N ASN A 267 9.88 3.15 9.66
CA ASN A 267 9.56 2.19 10.71
C ASN A 267 9.15 2.88 12.02
N GLY A 268 8.30 2.22 12.81
CA GLY A 268 7.86 2.73 14.11
C GLY A 268 6.86 3.88 14.06
N THR A 269 6.43 4.30 12.87
CA THR A 269 5.44 5.37 12.68
C THR A 269 4.00 4.88 12.58
N GLN A 270 3.76 3.58 12.73
CA GLN A 270 2.41 3.03 12.72
C GLN A 270 1.64 3.46 13.99
N PRO A 271 0.31 3.69 13.91
CA PRO A 271 -0.48 3.98 15.08
C PRO A 271 -0.43 2.84 16.11
N SER A 272 -0.30 3.17 17.39
CA SER A 272 -0.18 2.17 18.47
C SER A 272 -1.43 1.31 18.65
N TRP A 273 -2.60 1.82 18.29
CA TRP A 273 -3.88 1.10 18.34
C TRP A 273 -4.07 0.12 17.18
N LEU A 274 -3.30 0.24 16.10
CA LEU A 274 -3.45 -0.59 14.92
C LEU A 274 -2.84 -1.98 15.18
N ARG A 275 -3.68 -3.01 15.17
CA ARG A 275 -3.27 -4.40 15.43
C ARG A 275 -2.71 -5.03 14.16
N MET A 276 -1.57 -4.50 13.73
CA MET A 276 -0.80 -4.96 12.59
C MET A 276 0.69 -5.04 12.96
N ARG A 277 1.38 -6.07 12.49
CA ARG A 277 2.84 -6.12 12.60
C ARG A 277 3.46 -4.93 11.86
N SER A 278 4.60 -4.44 12.34
CA SER A 278 5.28 -3.28 11.75
C SER A 278 5.49 -3.45 10.24
N GLY A 279 4.87 -2.55 9.48
CA GLY A 279 4.90 -2.54 8.02
C GLY A 279 3.89 -1.55 7.48
N ARG A 280 3.77 -1.48 6.15
CA ARG A 280 2.79 -0.66 5.45
C ARG A 280 1.94 -1.54 4.55
N LEU A 281 0.63 -1.47 4.74
CA LEU A 281 -0.35 -2.05 3.85
C LEU A 281 -0.89 -0.96 2.91
N ASN A 282 -1.05 -1.32 1.64
CA ASN A 282 -1.53 -0.44 0.59
C ASN A 282 -2.60 -1.14 -0.23
N LEU A 283 -3.77 -0.54 -0.37
CA LEU A 283 -4.86 -1.07 -1.17
C LEU A 283 -5.10 -0.13 -2.33
N THR A 284 -4.81 -0.57 -3.56
CA THR A 284 -4.98 0.24 -4.77
C THR A 284 -6.16 -0.27 -5.58
N PHE A 285 -7.24 0.50 -5.62
CA PHE A 285 -8.49 0.20 -6.32
C PHE A 285 -8.50 0.82 -7.70
N ARG A 286 -8.98 0.06 -8.68
CA ARG A 286 -9.05 0.45 -10.10
C ARG A 286 -10.28 -0.18 -10.74
N GLU A 287 -10.74 0.41 -11.83
CA GLU A 287 -11.73 -0.18 -12.74
C GLU A 287 -10.99 -0.58 -14.02
N TYR A 288 -10.94 -1.88 -14.31
CA TYR A 288 -10.25 -2.43 -15.49
C TYR A 288 -10.87 -1.91 -16.77
N LYS A 289 -12.21 -1.92 -16.86
CA LYS A 289 -12.97 -1.39 -17.99
C LYS A 289 -14.17 -0.61 -17.47
N PRO A 290 -14.42 0.63 -17.95
CA PRO A 290 -15.53 1.44 -17.44
C PRO A 290 -16.88 0.77 -17.68
N SER A 291 -17.60 0.52 -16.58
CA SER A 291 -18.93 -0.10 -16.61
C SER A 291 -19.97 0.72 -17.41
N GLU A 292 -19.74 2.02 -17.59
CA GLU A 292 -20.61 2.92 -18.36
C GLU A 292 -20.48 2.79 -19.89
N ILE A 293 -19.53 1.99 -20.38
CA ILE A 293 -19.35 1.70 -21.82
C ILE A 293 -20.03 0.37 -22.18
N GLU A 294 -20.42 -0.44 -21.20
CA GLU A 294 -21.08 -1.74 -21.44
C GLU A 294 -22.59 -1.63 -21.70
N SER A 295 -23.13 -0.41 -21.84
CA SER A 295 -24.55 -0.12 -22.16
C SER A 295 -24.77 0.30 -23.61
#